data_AF-A0A1H9XUU7-F1
#
_entry.id   AF-A0A1H9XUU7-F1
#
_cell.length_a   1.000
_cell.length_b   1.000
_cell.length_c   1.000
_cell.angle_alpha   90.00
_cell.angle_beta   90.00
_cell.angle_gamma   90.00
#
_symmetry.space_group_name_H-M   'P 1'
#
loop_
_entity.id
_entity.type
_entity.pdbx_description
1 polymer ?
#
loop_
_entity_poly.entity_id
_entity_poly.type
_entity_poly.pdbx_seq_one_letter_code
_entity_poly.pdbx_strand_id
1 'polypeptide(L)'
;MSDEAEWLRRADAALEIRIRTSLGDESRAAARALHELTRERDWEVREAQRRARQEWDENGPKEPQVWFGRWQRWFAWDMARTEIVRKAEAAASQQYRATYLQDHGRDFDELVRAAREKAERLARERAAEISAAEREIIAVVRALNRQLRWAPERIVRRLGLDSATVRSTLGLPQLPRHSHRPSGGGGGVFRGVDFSDTGDGDSGGDGGGDGGGGGD
;
A
#
# COMPACT_ATOMS: atom_id res chain seq x y z
N MET A 1 -18.75 -25.59 -34.23
CA MET A 1 -17.76 -24.49 -34.09
C MET A 1 -16.65 -25.01 -33.21
N SER A 2 -15.38 -24.81 -33.57
CA SER A 2 -14.23 -25.42 -32.88
C SER A 2 -14.14 -24.98 -31.42
N ASP A 3 -13.96 -25.94 -30.49
CA ASP A 3 -13.73 -25.72 -29.05
C ASP A 3 -12.61 -24.69 -28.81
N GLU A 4 -11.63 -24.60 -29.70
CA GLU A 4 -10.54 -23.62 -29.67
C GLU A 4 -11.04 -22.17 -29.76
N ALA A 5 -11.98 -21.89 -30.66
CA ALA A 5 -12.47 -20.54 -30.87
C ALA A 5 -13.30 -20.04 -29.68
N GLU A 6 -13.97 -20.94 -28.97
CA GLU A 6 -14.69 -20.62 -27.75
C GLU A 6 -13.73 -20.29 -26.60
N TRP A 7 -12.72 -21.12 -26.39
CA TRP A 7 -11.71 -20.90 -25.35
C TRP A 7 -10.94 -19.58 -25.56
N LEU A 8 -10.60 -19.24 -26.81
CA LEU A 8 -9.92 -17.98 -27.11
C LEU A 8 -10.82 -16.76 -26.86
N ARG A 9 -12.11 -16.81 -27.22
CA ARG A 9 -13.04 -15.73 -26.89
C ARG A 9 -13.17 -15.50 -25.38
N ARG A 10 -13.22 -16.59 -24.60
CA ARG A 10 -13.28 -16.52 -23.14
C ARG A 10 -12.01 -15.91 -22.53
N ALA A 11 -10.83 -16.29 -23.04
CA ALA A 11 -9.58 -15.67 -22.62
C ALA A 11 -9.49 -14.18 -23.00
N ASP A 12 -9.85 -13.81 -24.23
CA ASP A 12 -9.79 -12.43 -24.70
C ASP A 12 -10.72 -11.54 -23.83
N ALA A 13 -11.93 -12.00 -23.52
CA ALA A 13 -12.85 -11.31 -22.61
C ALA A 13 -12.31 -11.17 -21.17
N ALA A 14 -11.70 -12.22 -20.62
CA ALA A 14 -11.13 -12.17 -19.27
C ALA A 14 -9.89 -11.26 -19.19
N LEU A 15 -9.05 -11.25 -20.23
CA LEU A 15 -7.90 -10.35 -20.34
C LEU A 15 -8.34 -8.89 -20.50
N GLU A 16 -9.38 -8.63 -21.28
CA GLU A 16 -9.96 -7.29 -21.42
C GLU A 16 -10.48 -6.77 -20.08
N ILE A 17 -11.19 -7.59 -19.30
CA ILE A 17 -11.60 -7.26 -17.94
C ILE A 17 -10.37 -6.94 -17.08
N ARG A 18 -9.37 -7.83 -17.05
CA ARG A 18 -8.15 -7.62 -16.24
C ARG A 18 -7.46 -6.29 -16.57
N ILE A 19 -7.31 -5.97 -17.87
CA ILE A 19 -6.68 -4.73 -18.33
C ILE A 19 -7.54 -3.52 -17.93
N ARG A 20 -8.83 -3.50 -18.29
CA ARG A 20 -9.77 -2.42 -17.96
C ARG A 20 -9.82 -2.14 -16.46
N THR A 21 -9.86 -3.20 -15.66
CA THR A 21 -9.99 -3.11 -14.20
C THR A 21 -8.68 -2.66 -13.55
N SER A 22 -7.51 -3.03 -14.11
CA SER A 22 -6.21 -2.51 -13.69
C SER A 22 -6.00 -1.01 -14.02
N LEU A 23 -6.68 -0.52 -15.05
CA LEU A 23 -6.72 0.90 -15.41
C LEU A 23 -7.74 1.68 -14.57
N GLY A 24 -8.36 1.07 -13.55
CA GLY A 24 -9.50 1.58 -12.80
C GLY A 24 -9.35 3.02 -12.29
N ASP A 25 -9.84 3.98 -13.08
CA ASP A 25 -9.78 5.40 -12.76
C ASP A 25 -10.77 5.77 -11.65
N GLU A 26 -11.91 5.10 -11.56
CA GLU A 26 -12.96 5.45 -10.60
C GLU A 26 -12.61 5.07 -9.15
N SER A 27 -12.05 3.88 -8.92
CA SER A 27 -11.61 3.49 -7.57
C SER A 27 -10.44 4.37 -7.11
N ARG A 28 -9.51 4.70 -8.02
CA ARG A 28 -8.41 5.63 -7.75
C ARG A 28 -8.91 7.05 -7.52
N ALA A 29 -9.90 7.51 -8.28
CA ALA A 29 -10.52 8.82 -8.10
C ALA A 29 -11.29 8.90 -6.78
N ALA A 30 -12.00 7.85 -6.37
CA ALA A 30 -12.67 7.79 -5.08
C ALA A 30 -11.67 7.81 -3.91
N ALA A 31 -10.58 7.07 -4.01
CA ALA A 31 -9.51 7.09 -3.01
C ALA A 31 -8.81 8.47 -2.93
N ARG A 32 -8.58 9.12 -4.08
CA ARG A 32 -8.03 10.49 -4.14
C ARG A 32 -8.99 11.51 -3.54
N ALA A 33 -10.28 11.43 -3.86
CA ALA A 33 -11.29 12.32 -3.30
C ALA A 33 -11.41 12.16 -1.78
N LEU A 34 -11.32 10.92 -1.26
CA LEU A 34 -11.25 10.68 0.17
C LEU A 34 -9.98 11.27 0.79
N HIS A 35 -8.83 11.08 0.14
CA HIS A 35 -7.56 11.66 0.60
C HIS A 35 -7.62 13.19 0.61
N GLU A 36 -8.14 13.82 -0.43
CA GLU A 36 -8.31 15.27 -0.51
C GLU A 36 -9.27 15.78 0.58
N LEU A 37 -10.36 15.07 0.83
CA LEU A 37 -11.33 15.41 1.88
C LEU A 37 -10.70 15.37 3.28
N THR A 38 -9.82 14.40 3.57
CA THR A 38 -9.18 14.30 4.90
C THR A 38 -7.86 15.05 5.01
N ARG A 39 -7.26 15.48 3.89
CA ARG A 39 -5.91 16.05 3.86
C ARG A 39 -5.74 17.26 4.77
N GLU A 40 -6.71 18.18 4.76
CA GLU A 40 -6.65 19.41 5.54
C GLU A 40 -6.78 19.11 7.04
N ARG A 41 -7.77 18.31 7.42
CA ARG A 41 -7.93 17.77 8.78
C ARG A 41 -6.67 17.06 9.27
N ASP A 42 -6.08 16.20 8.45
CA ASP A 42 -4.89 15.43 8.80
C ASP A 42 -3.63 16.31 8.89
N TRP A 43 -3.60 17.44 8.17
CA TRP A 43 -2.56 18.44 8.34
C TRP A 43 -2.72 19.18 9.67
N GLU A 44 -3.93 19.64 10.01
CA GLU A 44 -4.20 20.33 11.28
C GLU A 44 -3.92 19.46 12.50
N VAL A 45 -4.32 18.19 12.45
CA VAL A 45 -4.01 17.22 13.51
C VAL A 45 -2.51 17.04 13.67
N ARG A 46 -1.76 16.90 12.57
CA ARG A 46 -0.30 16.77 12.64
C ARG A 46 0.37 18.04 13.18
N GLU A 47 -0.12 19.21 12.81
CA GLU A 47 0.34 20.49 13.37
C GLU A 47 0.09 20.56 14.88
N ALA A 48 -1.11 20.19 15.34
CA ALA A 48 -1.42 20.17 16.76
C ALA A 48 -0.56 19.17 17.54
N GLN A 49 -0.34 17.98 16.99
CA GLN A 49 0.58 16.99 17.57
C GLN A 49 2.01 17.53 17.64
N ARG A 50 2.51 18.20 16.58
CA ARG A 50 3.84 18.83 16.58
C ARG A 50 3.96 19.88 17.66
N ARG A 51 3.00 20.79 17.76
CA ARG A 51 2.99 21.86 18.79
C ARG A 51 2.94 21.28 20.19
N ALA A 52 2.12 20.26 20.43
CA ALA A 52 2.02 19.60 21.72
C ALA A 52 3.32 18.88 22.12
N ARG A 53 4.01 18.26 21.16
CA ARG A 53 5.35 17.68 21.40
C ARG A 53 6.37 18.76 21.73
N GLN A 54 6.40 19.83 20.96
CA GLN A 54 7.31 20.95 21.19
C GLN A 54 7.07 21.60 22.55
N GLU A 55 5.82 21.84 22.92
CA GLU A 55 5.45 22.41 24.22
C GLU A 55 5.86 21.49 25.38
N TRP A 56 5.74 20.16 25.22
CA TRP A 56 6.24 19.19 26.20
C TRP A 56 7.77 19.18 26.28
N ASP A 57 8.45 19.26 25.15
CA ASP A 57 9.91 19.25 25.11
C ASP A 57 10.50 20.56 25.70
N GLU A 58 9.77 21.69 25.59
CA GLU A 58 10.16 23.00 26.13
C GLU A 58 9.76 23.19 27.62
N ASN A 59 8.54 22.82 27.99
CA ASN A 59 7.94 23.15 29.30
C ASN A 59 7.64 21.92 30.17
N GLY A 60 7.76 20.72 29.62
CA GLY A 60 7.46 19.48 30.31
C GLY A 60 8.55 19.05 31.30
N PRO A 61 8.28 17.99 32.09
CA PRO A 61 9.28 17.40 32.95
C PRO A 61 10.47 16.89 32.12
N LYS A 62 11.70 17.11 32.58
CA LYS A 62 12.90 16.60 31.90
C LYS A 62 12.86 15.07 31.81
N GLU A 63 13.27 14.54 30.67
CA GLU A 63 13.36 13.10 30.44
C GLU A 63 14.22 12.45 31.53
N PRO A 64 13.69 11.41 32.22
CA PRO A 64 14.46 10.72 33.24
C PRO A 64 15.57 9.87 32.59
N GLN A 65 16.80 10.06 33.06
CA GLN A 65 17.95 9.22 32.68
C GLN A 65 17.67 7.73 33.00
N VAL A 66 17.81 6.86 31.99
CA VAL A 66 17.57 5.42 32.12
C VAL A 66 18.84 4.74 32.65
N TRP A 67 18.95 4.65 33.98
CA TRP A 67 19.93 3.78 34.65
C TRP A 67 19.20 2.84 35.62
N PHE A 68 19.74 1.63 35.79
CA PHE A 68 19.28 0.52 36.65
C PHE A 68 18.09 0.86 37.57
N GLY A 69 16.90 0.30 37.26
CA GLY A 69 15.69 0.39 38.11
C GLY A 69 14.76 1.59 37.85
N ARG A 70 15.10 2.52 36.95
CA ARG A 70 14.24 3.69 36.63
C ARG A 70 13.36 3.56 35.38
N TRP A 71 13.28 2.38 34.78
CA TRP A 71 12.50 2.15 33.55
C TRP A 71 11.01 2.48 33.71
N GLN A 72 10.42 2.21 34.88
CA GLN A 72 9.03 2.58 35.18
C GLN A 72 8.78 4.10 35.14
N ARG A 73 9.75 4.91 35.57
CA ARG A 73 9.64 6.38 35.53
C ARG A 73 9.78 6.92 34.11
N TRP A 74 10.63 6.31 33.31
CA TRP A 74 10.73 6.61 31.88
C TRP A 74 9.44 6.24 31.14
N PHE A 75 8.89 5.06 31.39
CA PHE A 75 7.62 4.64 30.80
C PHE A 75 6.45 5.56 31.19
N ALA A 76 6.37 5.97 32.46
CA ALA A 76 5.36 6.93 32.91
C ALA A 76 5.53 8.30 32.24
N TRP A 77 6.77 8.74 32.02
CA TRP A 77 7.08 9.99 31.30
C TRP A 77 6.67 9.90 29.82
N ASP A 78 6.99 8.81 29.15
CA ASP A 78 6.65 8.57 27.74
C ASP A 78 5.13 8.45 27.53
N MET A 79 4.44 7.76 28.44
CA MET A 79 2.98 7.69 28.44
C MET A 79 2.33 9.07 28.64
N ALA A 80 2.87 9.91 29.53
CA ALA A 80 2.36 11.26 29.75
C ALA A 80 2.55 12.16 28.51
N ARG A 81 3.73 12.07 27.87
CA ARG A 81 4.00 12.75 26.59
C ARG A 81 3.02 12.31 25.51
N THR A 82 2.83 11.00 25.36
CA THR A 82 1.90 10.41 24.39
C THR A 82 0.46 10.84 24.67
N GLU A 83 0.05 10.90 25.94
CA GLU A 83 -1.29 11.32 26.32
C GLU A 83 -1.57 12.79 25.97
N ILE A 84 -0.60 13.69 26.13
CA ILE A 84 -0.72 15.09 25.74
C ILE A 84 -0.88 15.23 24.22
N VAL A 85 -0.07 14.51 23.46
CA VAL A 85 -0.20 14.47 21.99
C VAL A 85 -1.56 13.94 21.58
N ARG A 86 -2.06 12.89 22.25
CA ARG A 86 -3.40 12.33 22.01
C ARG A 86 -4.52 13.33 22.33
N LYS A 87 -4.39 14.08 23.42
CA LYS A 87 -5.35 15.13 23.79
C LYS A 87 -5.35 16.27 22.76
N ALA A 88 -4.18 16.69 22.30
CA ALA A 88 -4.04 17.71 21.26
C ALA A 88 -4.64 17.26 19.92
N GLU A 89 -4.41 16.00 19.53
CA GLU A 89 -5.05 15.41 18.35
C GLU A 89 -6.58 15.40 18.45
N ALA A 90 -7.11 14.97 19.60
CA ALA A 90 -8.56 14.92 19.82
C ALA A 90 -9.18 16.33 19.78
N ALA A 91 -8.53 17.31 20.41
CA ALA A 91 -8.97 18.70 20.41
C ALA A 91 -8.96 19.31 19.00
N ALA A 92 -7.85 19.14 18.25
CA ALA A 92 -7.75 19.64 16.88
C ALA A 92 -8.78 18.98 15.96
N SER A 93 -8.97 17.66 16.08
CA SER A 93 -9.99 16.94 15.32
C SER A 93 -11.41 17.45 15.62
N GLN A 94 -11.71 17.71 16.90
CA GLN A 94 -13.02 18.21 17.31
C GLN A 94 -13.25 19.65 16.82
N GLN A 95 -12.23 20.50 16.90
CA GLN A 95 -12.27 21.87 16.40
C GLN A 95 -12.51 21.90 14.89
N TYR A 96 -11.73 21.14 14.12
CA TYR A 96 -11.91 21.04 12.67
C TYR A 96 -13.32 20.59 12.31
N ARG A 97 -13.86 19.57 12.98
CA ARG A 97 -15.24 19.09 12.74
C ARG A 97 -16.28 20.16 13.02
N ALA A 98 -16.12 20.91 14.10
CA ALA A 98 -17.04 21.98 14.46
C ALA A 98 -17.01 23.12 13.41
N THR A 99 -15.82 23.55 13.01
CA THR A 99 -15.61 24.56 11.96
C THR A 99 -16.16 24.09 10.63
N TYR A 100 -15.87 22.85 10.23
CA TYR A 100 -16.36 22.26 8.98
C TYR A 100 -17.89 22.19 8.95
N LEU A 101 -18.52 21.77 10.04
CA LEU A 101 -19.98 21.74 10.15
C LEU A 101 -20.59 23.14 10.03
N GLN A 102 -19.94 24.15 10.62
CA GLN A 102 -20.37 25.54 10.53
C GLN A 102 -20.26 26.09 9.10
N ASP A 103 -19.14 25.81 8.41
CA ASP A 103 -18.85 26.39 7.09
C ASP A 103 -19.60 25.68 5.95
N HIS A 104 -19.80 24.36 6.08
CA HIS A 104 -20.38 23.53 5.01
C HIS A 104 -21.78 22.99 5.32
N GLY A 105 -22.27 23.15 6.56
CA GLY A 105 -23.60 22.68 6.97
C GLY A 105 -23.77 21.15 6.91
N ARG A 106 -22.66 20.40 6.91
CA ARG A 106 -22.65 18.93 6.82
C ARG A 106 -21.67 18.34 7.82
N ASP A 107 -22.02 17.18 8.37
CA ASP A 107 -21.14 16.43 9.25
C ASP A 107 -19.97 15.83 8.45
N PHE A 108 -18.74 16.21 8.81
CA PHE A 108 -17.51 15.71 8.22
C PHE A 108 -17.37 14.19 8.37
N ASP A 109 -17.70 13.64 9.53
CA ASP A 109 -17.54 12.20 9.80
C ASP A 109 -18.53 11.37 8.96
N GLU A 110 -19.74 11.88 8.74
CA GLU A 110 -20.70 11.24 7.84
C GLU A 110 -20.22 11.26 6.38
N LEU A 111 -19.67 12.38 5.92
CA LEU A 111 -19.10 12.49 4.57
C LEU A 111 -17.92 11.55 4.37
N VAL A 112 -16.99 11.49 5.33
CA VAL A 112 -15.83 10.58 5.30
C VAL A 112 -16.30 9.12 5.32
N ARG A 113 -17.28 8.79 6.17
CA ARG A 113 -17.85 7.44 6.23
C ARG A 113 -18.49 7.04 4.91
N ALA A 114 -19.33 7.88 4.32
CA ALA A 114 -19.96 7.61 3.04
C ALA A 114 -18.93 7.48 1.89
N ALA A 115 -17.89 8.32 1.89
CA ALA A 115 -16.81 8.25 0.92
C ALA A 115 -15.98 6.96 1.07
N ARG A 116 -15.68 6.52 2.30
CA ARG A 116 -15.01 5.25 2.59
C ARG A 116 -15.85 4.06 2.16
N GLU A 117 -17.12 4.01 2.55
CA GLU A 117 -18.04 2.94 2.16
C GLU A 117 -18.12 2.82 0.63
N LYS A 118 -18.20 3.95 -0.08
CA LYS A 118 -18.18 3.97 -1.56
C LYS A 118 -16.86 3.45 -2.12
N ALA A 119 -15.72 3.91 -1.60
CA ALA A 119 -14.40 3.47 -2.05
C ALA A 119 -14.19 1.96 -1.80
N GLU A 120 -14.56 1.47 -0.62
CA GLU A 120 -14.51 0.04 -0.28
C GLU A 120 -15.41 -0.80 -1.17
N ARG A 121 -16.65 -0.36 -1.41
CA ARG A 121 -17.57 -1.08 -2.30
C ARG A 121 -16.97 -1.21 -3.70
N LEU A 122 -16.49 -0.11 -4.27
CA LEU A 122 -15.82 -0.12 -5.57
C LEU A 122 -14.57 -1.01 -5.56
N ALA A 123 -13.78 -0.99 -4.49
CA ALA A 123 -12.62 -1.87 -4.36
C ALA A 123 -13.03 -3.36 -4.32
N ARG A 124 -14.08 -3.72 -3.57
CA ARG A 124 -14.60 -5.10 -3.47
C ARG A 124 -15.18 -5.59 -4.79
N GLU A 125 -15.99 -4.77 -5.45
CA GLU A 125 -16.55 -5.08 -6.78
C GLU A 125 -15.43 -5.35 -7.78
N ARG A 126 -14.39 -4.50 -7.81
CA ARG A 126 -13.22 -4.64 -8.68
C ARG A 126 -12.39 -5.87 -8.33
N ALA A 127 -12.17 -6.15 -7.05
CA ALA A 127 -11.47 -7.35 -6.60
C ALA A 127 -12.23 -8.62 -7.01
N ALA A 128 -13.57 -8.61 -6.95
CA ALA A 128 -14.40 -9.71 -7.41
C ALA A 128 -14.32 -9.91 -8.92
N GLU A 129 -14.36 -8.82 -9.71
CA GLU A 129 -14.18 -8.86 -11.17
C GLU A 129 -12.81 -9.41 -11.57
N ILE A 130 -11.73 -8.93 -10.94
CA ILE A 130 -10.37 -9.41 -11.19
C ILE A 130 -10.26 -10.89 -10.82
N SER A 131 -10.74 -11.27 -9.63
CA SER A 131 -10.71 -12.67 -9.18
C SER A 131 -11.49 -13.59 -10.11
N ALA A 132 -12.63 -13.12 -10.64
CA ALA A 132 -13.41 -13.87 -11.63
C ALA A 132 -12.65 -14.03 -12.96
N ALA A 133 -12.07 -12.94 -13.46
CA ALA A 133 -11.26 -12.96 -14.68
C ALA A 133 -10.02 -13.86 -14.54
N GLU A 134 -9.33 -13.83 -13.40
CA GLU A 134 -8.18 -14.69 -13.12
C GLU A 134 -8.56 -16.17 -13.08
N ARG A 135 -9.69 -16.51 -12.43
CA ARG A 135 -10.23 -17.88 -12.44
C ARG A 135 -10.54 -18.35 -13.86
N GLU A 136 -11.09 -17.47 -14.69
CA GLU A 136 -11.39 -17.76 -16.09
C GLU A 136 -10.10 -17.97 -16.91
N ILE A 137 -9.10 -17.11 -16.75
CA ILE A 137 -7.78 -17.27 -17.38
C ILE A 137 -7.15 -18.61 -16.99
N ILE A 138 -7.20 -18.97 -15.71
CA ILE A 138 -6.70 -20.27 -15.21
C ILE A 138 -7.44 -21.43 -15.88
N ALA A 139 -8.77 -21.36 -15.98
CA ALA A 139 -9.60 -22.37 -16.62
C ALA A 139 -9.24 -22.53 -18.11
N VAL A 140 -9.11 -21.41 -18.83
CA VAL A 140 -8.73 -21.41 -20.25
C VAL A 140 -7.33 -21.99 -20.45
N VAL A 141 -6.33 -21.55 -19.67
CA VAL A 141 -4.95 -22.07 -19.76
C VAL A 141 -4.93 -23.60 -19.58
N ARG A 142 -5.69 -24.11 -18.60
CA ARG A 142 -5.80 -25.56 -18.35
C ARG A 142 -6.51 -26.27 -19.50
N ALA A 143 -7.57 -25.69 -20.07
CA ALA A 143 -8.29 -26.26 -21.19
C ALA A 143 -7.44 -26.30 -22.48
N LEU A 144 -6.77 -25.20 -22.83
CA LEU A 144 -5.85 -25.14 -23.96
C LEU A 144 -4.73 -26.18 -23.85
N ASN A 145 -4.17 -26.36 -22.65
CA ASN A 145 -3.12 -27.35 -22.42
C ASN A 145 -3.63 -28.79 -22.44
N ARG A 146 -4.76 -29.10 -21.78
CA ARG A 146 -5.23 -30.49 -21.61
C ARG A 146 -6.09 -30.99 -22.77
N GLN A 147 -7.00 -30.15 -23.27
CA GLN A 147 -7.97 -30.53 -24.30
C GLN A 147 -7.36 -30.37 -25.70
N LEU A 148 -6.70 -29.23 -25.94
CA LEU A 148 -6.12 -28.91 -27.26
C LEU A 148 -4.62 -29.27 -27.36
N ARG A 149 -4.02 -29.78 -26.27
CA ARG A 149 -2.60 -30.18 -26.21
C ARG A 149 -1.63 -29.06 -26.59
N TRP A 150 -1.98 -27.81 -26.33
CA TRP A 150 -1.07 -26.69 -26.59
C TRP A 150 0.13 -26.73 -25.64
N ALA A 151 1.32 -26.55 -26.22
CA ALA A 151 2.54 -26.32 -25.46
C ALA A 151 2.44 -25.01 -24.64
N PRO A 152 3.00 -24.95 -23.42
CA PRO A 152 2.99 -23.73 -22.59
C PRO A 152 3.49 -22.48 -23.33
N GLU A 153 4.50 -22.63 -24.18
CA GLU A 153 5.12 -21.54 -24.96
C GLU A 153 4.19 -21.01 -26.05
N ARG A 154 3.29 -21.86 -26.57
CA ARG A 154 2.22 -21.44 -27.49
C ARG A 154 1.15 -20.65 -26.75
N ILE A 155 0.77 -21.09 -25.55
CA ILE A 155 -0.20 -20.40 -24.69
C ILE A 155 0.32 -19.01 -24.29
N VAL A 156 1.57 -18.92 -23.82
CA VAL A 156 2.26 -17.65 -23.51
C VAL A 156 2.20 -16.69 -24.69
N ARG A 157 2.62 -17.13 -25.88
CA ARG A 157 2.64 -16.28 -27.08
C ARG A 157 1.26 -15.83 -27.51
N ARG A 158 0.24 -16.69 -27.42
CA ARG A 158 -1.11 -16.35 -27.89
C ARG A 158 -1.88 -15.46 -26.92
N LEU A 159 -1.73 -15.68 -25.61
CA LEU A 159 -2.47 -14.95 -24.59
C LEU A 159 -1.70 -13.75 -24.03
N GLY A 160 -0.43 -13.57 -24.40
CA GLY A 160 0.42 -12.49 -23.88
C GLY A 160 0.69 -12.59 -22.38
N LEU A 161 0.49 -13.77 -21.78
CA LEU A 161 0.73 -14.04 -20.36
C LEU A 161 2.21 -14.27 -20.11
N ASP A 162 2.69 -13.92 -18.93
CA ASP A 162 4.06 -14.24 -18.56
C ASP A 162 4.26 -15.76 -18.38
N SER A 163 5.48 -16.23 -18.70
CA SER A 163 5.81 -17.66 -18.65
C SER A 163 5.67 -18.25 -17.24
N ALA A 164 5.95 -17.47 -16.20
CA ALA A 164 5.88 -17.93 -14.83
C ALA A 164 4.44 -18.23 -14.39
N THR A 165 3.49 -17.39 -14.80
CA THR A 165 2.05 -17.53 -14.55
C THR A 165 1.50 -18.76 -15.26
N VAL A 166 1.82 -18.96 -16.54
CA VAL A 166 1.34 -20.14 -17.30
C VAL A 166 1.90 -21.44 -16.71
N ARG A 167 3.19 -21.49 -16.38
CA ARG A 167 3.82 -22.68 -15.79
C ARG A 167 3.30 -22.97 -14.39
N SER A 168 3.16 -21.94 -13.54
CA SER A 168 2.56 -22.07 -12.21
C SER A 168 1.13 -22.60 -12.28
N THR A 169 0.31 -22.07 -13.20
CA THR A 169 -1.08 -22.51 -13.41
C THR A 169 -1.19 -23.99 -13.80
N LEU A 170 -0.21 -24.48 -14.55
CA LEU A 170 -0.11 -25.86 -15.02
C LEU A 170 0.63 -26.78 -14.04
N GLY A 171 1.16 -26.27 -12.92
CA GLY A 171 1.96 -27.05 -11.97
C GLY A 171 3.32 -27.49 -12.52
N LEU A 172 3.84 -26.79 -13.54
CA LEU A 172 5.12 -27.09 -14.16
C LEU A 172 6.27 -26.39 -13.40
N PRO A 173 7.46 -27.02 -13.31
CA PRO A 173 8.61 -26.41 -12.68
C PRO A 173 8.96 -25.11 -13.41
N GLN A 174 9.32 -24.06 -12.65
CA GLN A 174 9.78 -22.81 -13.26
C GLN A 174 11.08 -23.06 -14.03
N LEU A 175 11.20 -22.46 -15.22
CA LEU A 175 12.49 -22.50 -15.91
C LEU A 175 13.53 -21.81 -15.02
N PRO A 176 14.74 -22.37 -14.88
CA PRO A 176 15.80 -21.68 -14.18
C PRO A 176 15.95 -20.29 -14.79
N ARG A 177 15.81 -19.25 -13.96
CA ARG A 177 16.19 -17.91 -14.35
C ARG A 177 17.69 -17.98 -14.61
N HIS A 178 18.10 -18.05 -15.87
CA HIS A 178 19.51 -17.87 -16.21
C HIS A 178 19.89 -16.47 -15.76
N SER A 179 20.57 -16.40 -14.63
CA SER A 179 21.29 -15.22 -14.15
C SER A 179 22.43 -14.95 -15.12
N HIS A 180 22.13 -14.31 -16.24
CA HIS A 180 23.12 -13.50 -16.90
C HIS A 180 23.32 -12.24 -16.06
N ARG A 181 24.48 -12.12 -15.42
CA ARG A 181 25.06 -10.84 -15.05
C ARG A 181 26.59 -10.94 -15.10
N PRO A 182 27.32 -9.83 -15.31
CA PRO A 182 26.86 -8.47 -15.61
C PRO A 182 27.63 -7.77 -16.76
N SER A 183 26.96 -6.89 -17.52
CA SER A 183 27.60 -5.73 -18.16
C SER A 183 26.56 -4.86 -18.88
N GLY A 184 26.44 -3.60 -18.44
CA GLY A 184 26.10 -2.47 -19.31
C GLY A 184 24.63 -2.16 -19.58
N GLY A 185 24.13 -1.12 -18.92
CA GLY A 185 23.33 -0.05 -19.55
C GLY A 185 21.85 -0.32 -19.86
N GLY A 186 20.97 0.50 -19.27
CA GLY A 186 19.60 0.71 -19.77
C GLY A 186 18.52 0.41 -18.74
N GLY A 187 18.35 1.30 -17.77
CA GLY A 187 17.21 1.28 -16.86
C GLY A 187 15.92 1.63 -17.59
N GLY A 188 14.90 0.79 -17.42
CA GLY A 188 13.54 1.01 -17.89
C GLY A 188 12.54 0.38 -16.93
N VAL A 189 11.94 1.22 -16.08
CA VAL A 189 10.55 1.23 -15.56
C VAL A 189 9.68 0.03 -15.98
N PHE A 190 9.00 -0.72 -15.12
CA PHE A 190 8.07 -0.34 -14.04
C PHE A 190 8.07 -1.41 -12.94
N ARG A 191 8.35 -1.02 -11.69
CA ARG A 191 8.18 -1.88 -10.51
C ARG A 191 6.84 -1.53 -9.87
N GLY A 192 5.99 -2.55 -9.73
CA GLY A 192 4.73 -2.48 -9.02
C GLY A 192 4.93 -1.90 -7.62
N VAL A 193 4.07 -0.94 -7.31
CA VAL A 193 3.92 -0.33 -6.00
C VAL A 193 3.37 -1.40 -5.06
N ASP A 194 4.19 -1.82 -4.11
CA ASP A 194 3.80 -2.63 -2.97
C ASP A 194 3.38 -1.65 -1.86
N PHE A 195 2.09 -1.61 -1.54
CA PHE A 195 1.56 -0.84 -0.41
C PHE A 195 1.39 -1.82 0.75
N SER A 196 2.44 -1.95 1.57
CA SER A 196 2.41 -2.44 2.95
C SER A 196 3.79 -2.30 3.58
N ASP A 197 4.19 -1.08 3.92
CA ASP A 197 5.24 -0.85 4.92
C ASP A 197 4.91 0.44 5.70
N THR A 198 4.05 0.30 6.69
CA THR A 198 4.01 1.22 7.83
C THR A 198 5.08 0.73 8.81
N GLY A 199 6.32 1.12 8.52
CA GLY A 199 7.48 0.93 9.38
C GLY A 199 8.05 2.29 9.74
N ASP A 200 7.73 2.76 10.94
CA ASP A 200 8.52 3.76 11.65
C ASP A 200 9.98 3.30 11.73
N GLY A 201 10.91 4.17 11.38
CA GLY A 201 12.33 3.85 11.34
C GLY A 201 13.18 5.07 11.03
N ASP A 202 13.07 6.08 11.89
CA ASP A 202 14.01 7.19 11.96
C ASP A 202 15.40 6.62 12.33
N SER A 203 16.30 6.57 11.35
CA SER A 203 17.71 6.28 11.55
C SER A 203 18.49 7.46 11.02
N GLY A 204 18.49 8.54 11.80
CA GLY A 204 19.46 9.62 11.70
C GLY A 204 20.85 9.07 12.04
N GLY A 205 21.66 8.87 11.01
CA GLY A 205 23.09 8.68 11.15
C GLY A 205 23.77 10.03 11.26
N ASP A 206 24.39 10.30 12.40
CA ASP A 206 25.42 11.32 12.54
C ASP A 206 26.77 10.62 12.73
N GLY A 207 27.69 10.93 11.82
CA GLY A 207 29.06 10.48 11.86
C GLY A 207 29.95 11.34 12.76
N GLY A 208 31.20 10.90 12.87
CA GLY A 208 32.33 11.72 13.27
C GLY A 208 33.00 11.27 14.56
N GLY A 209 34.28 10.90 14.47
CA GLY A 209 35.12 10.69 15.65
C GLY A 209 36.42 9.96 15.35
N ASP A 210 37.31 10.57 14.58
CA ASP A 210 38.73 10.23 14.53
C ASP A 210 39.43 10.50 15.88
N GLY A 211 40.39 9.65 16.22
CA GLY A 211 41.35 9.80 17.32
C GLY A 211 41.71 8.43 17.89
N GLY A 212 42.93 7.91 17.91
CA GLY A 212 44.24 8.53 17.82
C GLY A 212 45.09 8.02 19.00
N GLY A 213 46.13 7.23 18.72
CA GLY A 213 47.38 7.20 19.49
C GLY A 213 47.54 6.26 20.71
N GLY A 214 48.77 5.69 20.80
CA GLY A 214 49.39 5.01 21.96
C GLY A 214 49.57 3.51 21.71
N GLY A 215 50.77 2.91 21.51
CA GLY A 215 52.03 3.10 22.26
C GLY A 215 51.82 2.51 23.66
N ASP A 216 52.41 1.40 24.11
CA ASP A 216 53.60 0.61 23.75
C ASP A 216 53.31 -0.89 23.70
#